data_AF-A0A7R8Z1V6-F1
#
_entry.id   AF-A0A7R8Z1V6-F1
#
_cell.length_a   1.000
_cell.length_b   1.000
_cell.length_c   1.000
_cell.angle_alpha   90.00
_cell.angle_beta   90.00
_cell.angle_gamma   90.00
#
_symmetry.space_group_name_H-M   'P 1'
#
loop_
_entity.id
_entity.type
_entity.pdbx_description
1 polymer ?
#
loop_
_entity_poly.entity_id
_entity_poly.type
_entity_poly.pdbx_seq_one_letter_code
_entity_poly.pdbx_strand_id
1 'polypeptide(L)'
;MIQTWFTQYQNANAGRMENFTRANPVYSAFAILVNQRVTHIGCGTVTFKQNRRLDVITICNFASRNMPGTAVYQAGDTASNCTTGTNPTYPGLCSIDEAVDPNAD
;
A
#
# COMPACT_ATOMS: atom_id res chain seq x y z
N MET A 1 10.91 6.53 6.73
CA MET A 1 9.44 6.47 6.75
C MET A 1 8.90 5.23 6.01
N ILE A 2 9.02 5.14 4.68
CA ILE A 2 8.53 3.97 3.91
C ILE A 2 9.10 2.65 4.44
N GLN A 3 10.41 2.60 4.76
CA GLN A 3 11.02 1.41 5.37
C GLN A 3 10.34 1.01 6.70
N THR A 4 10.01 1.99 7.54
CA THR A 4 9.32 1.76 8.82
C THR A 4 7.90 1.23 8.60
N TRP A 5 7.18 1.76 7.61
CA TRP A 5 5.88 1.23 7.22
C TRP A 5 6.01 -0.20 6.70
N PHE A 6 7.02 -0.47 5.87
CA PHE A 6 7.26 -1.79 5.32
C PHE A 6 7.59 -2.83 6.40
N THR A 7 8.40 -2.49 7.42
CA THR A 7 8.77 -3.42 8.51
C THR A 7 7.57 -4.03 9.26
N GLN A 8 6.39 -3.41 9.14
CA GLN A 8 5.16 -3.96 9.65
C GLN A 8 4.72 -5.27 8.97
N TYR A 9 5.34 -5.68 7.86
CA TYR A 9 5.14 -6.99 7.23
C TYR A 9 5.32 -8.16 8.23
N GLN A 10 6.15 -7.98 9.26
CA GLN A 10 6.35 -8.97 10.34
C GLN A 10 5.06 -9.28 11.11
N ASN A 11 4.09 -8.36 11.06
CA ASN A 11 2.77 -8.49 11.65
C ASN A 11 1.69 -8.75 10.59
N ALA A 12 2.05 -8.93 9.32
CA ALA A 12 1.13 -9.36 8.28
C ALA A 12 1.12 -10.89 8.18
N ASN A 13 -0.04 -11.45 7.84
CA ASN A 13 -0.18 -12.85 7.44
C ASN A 13 -1.32 -12.97 6.43
N ALA A 14 -1.44 -14.12 5.76
CA ALA A 14 -2.43 -14.33 4.70
C ALA A 14 -3.86 -13.96 5.14
N GLY A 15 -4.31 -14.45 6.30
CA GLY A 15 -5.66 -14.14 6.80
C GLY A 15 -5.89 -12.64 7.08
N ARG A 16 -4.87 -11.90 7.50
CA ARG A 16 -4.94 -10.44 7.68
C ARG A 16 -4.97 -9.68 6.35
N MET A 17 -4.37 -10.23 5.30
CA MET A 17 -4.39 -9.64 3.96
C MET A 17 -5.69 -9.98 3.22
N GLU A 18 -6.27 -11.15 3.46
CA GLU A 18 -7.56 -11.55 2.88
C GLU A 18 -8.74 -10.81 3.50
N ASN A 19 -8.66 -10.47 4.80
CA ASN A 19 -9.68 -9.70 5.50
C ASN A 19 -9.07 -8.59 6.36
N PHE A 20 -8.90 -7.42 5.74
CA PHE A 20 -8.32 -6.27 6.43
C PHE A 20 -9.22 -5.80 7.58
N THR A 21 -8.62 -5.53 8.74
CA THR A 21 -9.33 -5.02 9.92
C THR A 21 -8.71 -3.71 10.41
N ARG A 22 -9.54 -2.66 10.54
CA ARG A 22 -9.10 -1.34 11.03
C ARG A 22 -8.55 -1.37 12.45
N ALA A 23 -8.91 -2.39 13.24
CA ALA A 23 -8.54 -2.54 14.64
C ALA A 23 -7.05 -2.83 14.87
N ASN A 24 -6.24 -3.01 13.82
CA ASN A 24 -4.86 -3.42 13.97
C ASN A 24 -3.88 -2.44 13.28
N PRO A 25 -3.48 -1.35 13.97
CA PRO A 25 -2.54 -0.38 13.42
C PRO A 25 -1.15 -0.97 13.14
N VAL A 26 -0.85 -2.16 13.69
CA VAL A 26 0.48 -2.78 13.64
C VAL A 26 0.89 -3.25 12.24
N TYR A 27 -0.07 -3.47 11.33
CA TYR A 27 0.21 -3.82 9.92
C TYR A 27 -0.44 -2.90 8.88
N SER A 28 -1.20 -1.90 9.32
CA SER A 28 -1.99 -1.04 8.42
C SER A 28 -1.16 -0.24 7.42
N ALA A 29 0.05 0.17 7.81
CA ALA A 29 0.95 0.92 6.92
C ALA A 29 1.62 0.00 5.90
N PHE A 30 1.93 -1.25 6.27
CA PHE A 30 2.34 -2.26 5.29
C PHE A 30 1.20 -2.58 4.31
N ALA A 31 -0.01 -2.80 4.83
CA ALA A 31 -1.16 -3.13 4.00
C ALA A 31 -1.43 -2.09 2.90
N ILE A 32 -1.34 -0.79 3.19
CA ILE A 32 -1.56 0.22 2.14
C ILE A 32 -0.47 0.22 1.08
N LEU A 33 0.79 -0.12 1.44
CA LEU A 33 1.89 -0.20 0.50
C LEU A 33 1.75 -1.35 -0.50
N VAL A 34 1.06 -2.43 -0.12
CA VAL A 34 0.87 -3.64 -0.96
C VAL A 34 -0.57 -3.80 -1.42
N ASN A 35 -1.40 -2.77 -1.28
CA ASN A 35 -2.80 -2.83 -1.65
C ASN A 35 -2.94 -2.80 -3.17
N GLN A 36 -3.58 -3.82 -3.74
CA GLN A 36 -3.68 -3.96 -5.20
C GLN A 36 -4.46 -2.83 -5.90
N ARG A 37 -5.31 -2.11 -5.16
CA ARG A 37 -6.09 -0.97 -5.68
C ARG A 37 -5.30 0.34 -5.67
N VAL A 38 -4.12 0.36 -5.05
CA VAL A 38 -3.25 1.53 -5.03
C VAL A 38 -2.44 1.58 -6.32
N THR A 39 -2.84 2.47 -7.22
CA THR A 39 -2.15 2.71 -8.50
C THR A 39 -1.13 3.83 -8.42
N HIS A 40 -1.34 4.81 -7.54
CA HIS A 40 -0.50 5.99 -7.41
C HIS A 40 -0.29 6.39 -5.95
N ILE A 41 0.84 7.06 -5.70
CA ILE A 41 1.19 7.66 -4.41
C ILE A 41 1.76 9.07 -4.64
N GLY A 42 1.38 10.02 -3.80
CA GLY A 42 1.96 11.37 -3.78
C GLY A 42 2.36 11.76 -2.37
N CYS A 43 3.59 12.22 -2.18
CA CYS A 43 4.12 12.57 -0.86
C CYS A 43 4.59 14.03 -0.80
N GLY A 44 4.49 14.62 0.38
CA GLY A 44 5.01 15.96 0.68
C GLY A 44 5.69 15.98 2.04
N THR A 45 6.76 16.76 2.16
CA THR A 45 7.52 16.92 3.40
C THR A 45 7.50 18.37 3.85
N VAL A 46 7.12 18.60 5.10
CA VAL A 46 7.20 19.91 5.76
C VAL A 46 8.27 19.83 6.84
N THR A 47 9.15 20.82 6.85
CA THR A 47 10.21 20.96 7.86
C THR A 47 10.00 22.29 8.59
N PHE A 48 9.98 22.26 9.91
CA PHE A 48 9.78 23.47 10.73
C PHE A 48 10.56 23.36 12.04
N LYS A 49 10.77 24.50 12.70
CA LYS A 49 11.42 24.53 14.01
C LYS A 49 10.38 24.71 15.11
N GLN A 50 10.37 23.82 16.09
CA GLN A 50 9.54 23.93 17.29
C GLN A 50 10.43 23.74 18.52
N ASN A 51 10.37 24.66 19.48
CA ASN A 51 11.16 24.59 20.73
C ASN A 51 12.67 24.32 20.53
N ARG A 52 13.30 24.99 19.54
CA ARG A 52 14.72 24.81 19.15
C ARG A 52 15.07 23.43 18.54
N ARG A 53 14.09 22.55 18.35
CA ARG A 53 14.23 21.30 17.59
C ARG A 53 13.81 21.53 16.14
N LEU A 54 14.49 20.87 15.20
CA LEU A 54 14.05 20.76 13.81
C LEU A 54 13.14 19.53 13.71
N ASP A 55 11.88 19.75 13.33
CA ASP A 55 10.91 18.69 13.10
C ASP A 55 10.63 18.54 11.61
N VAL A 56 10.51 17.29 11.17
CA VAL A 56 10.28 16.90 9.77
C VAL A 56 9.07 15.99 9.73
N ILE A 57 8.02 16.43 9.04
CA ILE A 57 6.79 15.65 8.83
C ILE A 57 6.73 15.30 7.36
N THR A 58 6.61 14.01 7.04
CA THR A 58 6.33 13.55 5.67
C THR A 58 4.96 12.89 5.65
N ILE A 59 4.13 13.29 4.69
CA ILE A 59 2.78 12.79 4.48
C ILE A 59 2.72 12.18 3.09
N CYS A 60 2.12 11.01 2.96
CA CYS A 60 1.83 10.40 1.66
C CYS A 60 0.34 10.13 1.54
N ASN A 61 -0.21 10.49 0.39
CA ASN A 61 -1.56 10.15 -0.04
C ASN A 61 -1.47 9.02 -1.06
N PHE A 62 -2.36 8.04 -0.93
CA PHE A 62 -2.47 6.90 -1.83
C PHE A 62 -3.76 7.05 -2.66
N ALA A 63 -3.76 6.54 -3.89
CA ALA A 63 -4.93 6.61 -4.78
C ALA A 63 -6.15 5.85 -4.23
N SER A 64 -5.92 4.89 -3.33
CA SER A 64 -6.97 4.12 -2.65
C SER A 64 -6.68 4.04 -1.15
N ARG A 65 -7.48 3.27 -0.42
CA ARG A 65 -7.36 3.04 1.03
C ARG A 65 -7.51 1.56 1.36
N ASN A 66 -7.05 1.17 2.53
CA ASN A 66 -7.41 -0.14 3.09
C ASN A 66 -8.87 -0.12 3.52
N MET A 67 -9.71 -0.97 2.92
CA MET A 67 -11.11 -1.07 3.24
C MET A 67 -11.36 -2.22 4.23
N PRO A 68 -11.95 -1.96 5.41
CA PRO A 68 -12.27 -3.02 6.37
C PRO A 68 -13.20 -4.07 5.76
N GLY A 69 -12.98 -5.34 6.06
CA GLY A 69 -13.81 -6.43 5.53
C GLY A 69 -13.42 -6.88 4.11
N THR A 70 -12.42 -6.27 3.50
CA THR A 70 -11.97 -6.59 2.13
C THR A 70 -10.52 -7.04 2.12
N ALA A 71 -10.14 -7.75 1.06
CA ALA A 71 -8.76 -8.11 0.84
C ALA A 71 -7.91 -6.88 0.48
N VAL A 72 -6.70 -6.84 1.02
CA VAL A 72 -5.65 -5.88 0.65
C VAL A 72 -5.19 -6.15 -0.79
N TYR A 73 -5.01 -7.43 -1.12
CA TYR A 73 -4.79 -7.94 -2.46
C TYR A 73 -5.41 -9.34 -2.57
N GLN A 74 -5.78 -9.74 -3.78
CA GLN A 74 -6.34 -11.06 -4.05
C GLN A 74 -5.23 -12.11 -4.03
N ALA A 75 -5.45 -13.20 -3.30
CA ALA A 75 -4.53 -14.34 -3.31
C ALA A 75 -4.62 -15.09 -4.65
N GLY A 76 -3.48 -15.57 -5.14
CA GLY A 76 -3.39 -16.35 -6.38
C GLY A 76 -1.96 -16.41 -6.90
N ASP A 77 -1.80 -17.07 -8.06
CA ASP A 77 -0.53 -17.09 -8.76
C ASP A 77 -0.15 -15.67 -9.18
N THR A 78 1.15 -15.38 -9.12
CA THR A 78 1.68 -14.04 -9.39
C THR A 78 1.22 -13.54 -10.76
N ALA A 79 0.62 -12.34 -10.78
CA ALA A 79 0.12 -11.66 -11.97
C ALA A 79 -0.91 -12.42 -12.82
N SER A 80 -1.50 -13.50 -12.30
CA SER A 80 -2.47 -14.33 -13.02
C SER A 80 -3.72 -13.60 -13.51
N ASN A 81 -4.09 -12.49 -12.85
CA ASN A 81 -5.23 -11.66 -13.21
C ASN A 81 -4.85 -10.38 -13.98
N CYS A 82 -3.57 -10.16 -14.31
CA CYS A 82 -3.19 -8.99 -15.11
C CYS A 82 -3.65 -9.18 -16.56
N THR A 83 -4.34 -8.17 -17.11
CA THR A 83 -4.92 -8.22 -18.46
C THR A 83 -3.96 -7.68 -19.53
N THR A 84 -3.01 -6.83 -19.12
CA THR A 84 -2.02 -6.20 -20.01
C THR A 84 -0.63 -6.83 -19.93
N GLY A 85 -0.52 -7.94 -19.19
CA GLY A 85 0.74 -8.63 -18.93
C GLY A 85 1.46 -8.11 -17.69
N THR A 86 2.69 -8.58 -17.49
CA THR A 86 3.53 -8.22 -16.35
C THR A 86 4.41 -7.03 -16.64
N ASN A 87 4.81 -6.33 -15.59
CA ASN A 87 5.85 -5.31 -15.71
C ASN A 87 7.21 -5.99 -15.98
N PRO A 88 7.97 -5.58 -17.00
CA PRO A 88 9.24 -6.23 -17.35
C PRO A 88 10.34 -6.02 -16.31
N THR A 89 10.26 -4.95 -15.51
CA THR A 89 11.20 -4.67 -14.41
C THR A 89 10.74 -5.27 -13.08
N TYR A 90 9.42 -5.33 -12.87
CA TYR A 90 8.81 -5.84 -11.65
C TYR A 90 7.87 -7.01 -11.99
N PRO A 91 8.41 -8.23 -12.21
CA PRO A 91 7.63 -9.36 -12.70
C PRO A 91 6.51 -9.82 -11.75
N GLY A 92 6.54 -9.35 -10.50
CA GLY A 92 5.47 -9.55 -9.51
C GLY A 92 4.26 -8.62 -9.67
N LEU A 93 4.31 -7.64 -10.57
CA LEU A 93 3.28 -6.61 -10.76
C LEU A 93 2.72 -6.66 -12.19
N CYS A 94 1.47 -6.21 -12.33
CA CYS A 94 0.89 -5.94 -13.65
C CYS A 94 1.66 -4.82 -14.37
N SER A 95 1.52 -4.77 -15.69
CA SER A 95 2.09 -3.71 -16.50
C SER A 95 1.57 -2.32 -16.09
N ILE A 96 2.25 -1.26 -16.54
CA ILE A 96 1.81 0.13 -16.28
C ILE A 96 0.51 0.50 -17.00
N ASP A 97 0.11 -0.30 -18.01
CA ASP A 97 -1.10 -0.10 -18.80
C ASP A 97 -2.33 -0.79 -18.18
N GLU A 98 -2.16 -1.48 -17.04
CA GLU A 98 -3.24 -2.20 -16.37
C GLU A 98 -4.34 -1.25 -15.89
N ALA A 99 -5.58 -1.52 -16.31
CA ALA A 99 -6.75 -0.74 -15.91
C ALA A 99 -7.26 -1.18 -14.53
N VAL A 100 -6.67 -0.64 -13.47
CA VAL A 100 -7.13 -0.83 -12.08
C VAL A 100 -7.99 0.36 -11.65
N ASP A 101 -9.22 0.10 -11.20
CA ASP A 101 -10.06 1.12 -10.57
C ASP A 101 -9.66 1.33 -9.09
N PRO A 102 -9.07 2.48 -8.72
CA PRO A 102 -8.68 2.73 -7.33
C PRO A 102 -9.86 3.00 -6.40
N ASN A 103 -11.07 3.25 -6.95
CA ASN A 103 -12.28 3.59 -6.21
C ASN A 103 -13.27 2.43 -6.07
N ALA A 104 -12.97 1.26 -6.62
CA ALA A 104 -13.83 0.09 -6.52
C ALA A 104 -13.89 -0.44 -5.07
N ASP A 105 -15.11 -0.65 -4.55
CA ASP A 105 -15.39 -1.12 -3.18
C ASP A 105 -15.23 -2.64 -3.00
#